data_AF-A0A4Q7N4E6-F1
#
_entry.id   AF-A0A4Q7N4E6-F1
#
_cell.length_a   1.000
_cell.length_b   1.000
_cell.length_c   1.000
_cell.angle_alpha   90.00
_cell.angle_beta   90.00
_cell.angle_gamma   90.00
#
_symmetry.space_group_name_H-M   'P 1'
#
loop_
_entity.id
_entity.type
_entity.pdbx_description
1 polymer ?
#
loop_
_entity_poly.entity_id
_entity_poly.type
_entity_poly.pdbx_seq_one_letter_code
_entity_poly.pdbx_strand_id
1 'polypeptide(L)'
;MEDATKKIALSFKYKCDNDIFLEKVFNMEINGIWFIDKVETSFPVYKAIMTSKNIYDIDPAYKIQLQCNTRMAAYILRKMESYFSSFYFSNIISSQRFYSRNGVLLKGSNLDVSLKRGGKPPPNKKAIDCFFDRL
;
A
#
# COMPACT_ATOMS: atom_id res chain seq x y z
N MET A 1 28.40 1.01 23.12
CA MET A 1 27.31 2.02 23.15
C MET A 1 26.49 1.81 21.89
N GLU A 2 25.47 0.96 21.95
CA GLU A 2 24.49 0.91 20.87
C GLU A 2 23.61 2.14 21.01
N ASP A 3 23.77 3.06 20.06
CA ASP A 3 22.87 4.18 19.87
C ASP A 3 21.52 3.60 19.46
N ALA A 4 20.67 3.32 20.45
CA ALA A 4 19.28 2.96 20.23
C ALA A 4 18.58 4.21 19.69
N THR A 5 18.78 4.47 18.39
CA THR A 5 18.02 5.47 17.65
C THR A 5 16.56 5.10 17.84
N LYS A 6 15.87 5.83 18.72
CA LYS A 6 14.48 5.59 19.07
C LYS A 6 13.68 5.75 17.79
N LYS A 7 13.40 4.64 17.09
CA LYS A 7 12.65 4.66 15.83
C LYS A 7 11.33 5.36 16.13
N ILE A 8 11.14 6.52 15.52
CA ILE A 8 9.88 7.25 15.60
C ILE A 8 8.79 6.28 15.16
N ALA A 9 7.78 6.08 16.01
CA ALA A 9 6.68 5.18 15.71
C ALA A 9 6.08 5.53 14.34
N LEU A 10 6.05 4.55 13.44
CA LEU A 10 5.56 4.73 12.09
C LEU A 10 4.16 4.14 12.00
N SER A 11 3.15 4.96 11.73
CA SER A 11 1.77 4.52 11.53
C SER A 11 1.21 5.20 10.30
N PHE A 12 0.36 4.49 9.55
CA PHE A 12 -0.37 5.09 8.44
C PHE A 12 -1.55 5.94 8.91
N LYS A 13 -1.98 5.81 10.17
CA LYS A 13 -3.10 6.55 10.76
C LYS A 13 -4.39 6.42 9.92
N TYR A 14 -4.90 5.19 9.81
CA TYR A 14 -6.16 4.91 9.14
C TYR A 14 -7.30 5.70 9.80
N LYS A 15 -8.13 6.37 8.99
CA LYS A 15 -9.15 7.31 9.49
C LYS A 15 -10.53 6.67 9.70
N CYS A 16 -10.79 5.49 9.14
CA CYS A 16 -12.11 4.89 9.22
C CYS A 16 -12.22 3.99 10.45
N ASP A 17 -13.39 3.98 11.06
CA ASP A 17 -13.68 3.22 12.28
C ASP A 17 -14.03 1.74 12.01
N ASN A 18 -14.17 1.35 10.74
CA ASN A 18 -14.45 -0.02 10.32
C ASN A 18 -13.53 -0.47 9.18
N ASP A 19 -13.52 -1.78 8.92
CA ASP A 19 -12.60 -2.39 7.96
C ASP A 19 -13.15 -2.49 6.53
N ILE A 20 -14.37 -2.01 6.25
CA ILE A 20 -15.05 -2.22 4.96
C ILE A 20 -14.20 -1.71 3.79
N PHE A 21 -13.58 -0.54 3.94
CA PHE A 21 -12.70 -0.01 2.90
C PHE A 21 -11.44 -0.88 2.73
N LEU A 22 -10.84 -1.35 3.83
CA LEU A 22 -9.68 -2.24 3.76
C LEU A 22 -10.02 -3.57 3.08
N GLU A 23 -11.19 -4.15 3.39
CA GLU A 23 -11.69 -5.36 2.74
C GLU A 23 -11.92 -5.15 1.24
N LYS A 24 -12.55 -4.03 0.86
CA LYS A 24 -12.77 -3.70 -0.56
C LYS A 24 -11.44 -3.54 -1.29
N VAL A 25 -10.46 -2.82 -0.72
CA VAL A 25 -9.12 -2.64 -1.34
C VAL A 25 -8.36 -3.97 -1.41
N PHE A 26 -8.42 -4.79 -0.35
CA PHE A 26 -7.80 -6.12 -0.35
C PHE A 26 -8.39 -7.04 -1.43
N ASN A 27 -9.70 -6.92 -1.67
CA ASN A 27 -10.40 -7.66 -2.71
C ASN A 27 -10.43 -6.97 -4.07
N MET A 28 -9.74 -5.85 -4.25
CA MET A 28 -9.75 -5.10 -5.51
C MET A 28 -9.22 -5.96 -6.65
N GLU A 29 -10.03 -6.07 -7.69
CA GLU A 29 -9.74 -6.74 -8.95
C GLU A 29 -10.14 -5.84 -10.10
N ILE A 30 -9.23 -5.63 -11.04
CA ILE A 30 -9.44 -4.75 -12.19
C ILE A 30 -8.99 -5.46 -13.45
N ASN A 31 -9.95 -5.77 -14.33
CA ASN A 31 -9.73 -6.49 -15.58
C ASN A 31 -8.97 -7.83 -15.38
N GLY A 32 -9.38 -8.62 -14.37
CA GLY A 32 -8.75 -9.91 -14.05
C GLY A 32 -7.40 -9.83 -13.34
N ILE A 33 -6.99 -8.63 -12.90
CA ILE A 33 -5.73 -8.42 -12.16
C ILE A 33 -6.07 -7.92 -10.76
N TRP A 34 -5.65 -8.67 -9.74
CA TRP A 34 -5.76 -8.25 -8.34
C TRP A 34 -4.73 -7.18 -7.98
N PHE A 35 -5.09 -6.31 -7.04
CA PHE A 35 -4.14 -5.35 -6.47
C PHE A 35 -3.17 -6.02 -5.49
N ILE A 36 -3.68 -6.87 -4.59
CA ILE A 36 -2.91 -7.59 -3.58
C ILE A 36 -2.83 -9.07 -3.98
N ASP A 37 -1.65 -9.65 -3.82
CA ASP A 37 -1.47 -11.09 -3.95
C ASP A 37 -1.99 -11.78 -2.70
N LYS A 38 -3.17 -12.39 -2.81
CA LYS A 38 -3.86 -13.04 -1.69
C LYS A 38 -3.23 -14.37 -1.27
N VAL A 39 -2.31 -14.92 -2.08
CA VAL A 39 -1.52 -16.11 -1.71
C VAL A 39 -0.39 -15.71 -0.76
N GLU A 40 0.28 -14.61 -1.07
CA GLU A 40 1.42 -14.10 -0.30
C GLU A 40 1.03 -13.15 0.83
N THR A 41 -0.18 -12.60 0.81
CA THR A 41 -0.66 -11.62 1.79
C THR A 41 -2.09 -11.94 2.19
N SER A 42 -2.30 -12.36 3.43
CA SER A 42 -3.64 -12.59 3.98
C SER A 42 -4.29 -11.28 4.42
N PHE A 43 -5.62 -11.27 4.49
CA PHE A 43 -6.36 -10.08 4.96
C PHE A 43 -5.99 -9.66 6.39
N PRO A 44 -5.86 -10.57 7.38
CA PRO A 44 -5.42 -10.19 8.73
C PRO A 44 -4.05 -9.50 8.75
N VAL A 45 -3.10 -9.96 7.92
CA VAL A 45 -1.76 -9.34 7.78
C VAL A 45 -1.88 -7.94 7.18
N TYR A 46 -2.63 -7.81 6.08
CA TYR A 46 -2.88 -6.51 5.46
C TYR A 46 -3.52 -5.53 6.45
N LYS A 47 -4.61 -5.94 7.12
CA LYS A 47 -5.31 -5.12 8.11
C LYS A 47 -4.39 -4.70 9.26
N ALA A 48 -3.60 -5.62 9.80
CA ALA A 48 -2.66 -5.31 10.88
C ALA A 48 -1.65 -4.23 10.46
N ILE A 49 -1.08 -4.34 9.25
CA ILE A 49 -0.16 -3.34 8.71
C ILE A 49 -0.84 -1.98 8.53
N MET A 50 -2.04 -1.96 7.95
CA MET A 50 -2.74 -0.71 7.61
C MET A 50 -3.28 0.04 8.82
N THR A 51 -3.64 -0.66 9.90
CA THR A 51 -4.26 -0.09 11.11
C THR A 51 -3.31 0.06 12.30
N SER A 52 -2.07 -0.42 12.19
CA SER A 52 -1.14 -0.39 13.33
C SER A 52 -0.83 1.02 13.82
N LYS A 53 -0.77 1.15 15.15
CA LYS A 53 -0.29 2.35 15.86
C LYS A 53 1.23 2.53 15.71
N ASN A 54 1.95 1.45 15.43
CA ASN A 54 3.39 1.45 15.14
C ASN A 54 3.76 0.19 14.33
N ILE A 55 4.15 0.37 13.09
CA ILE A 55 4.42 -0.70 12.12
C ILE A 55 5.61 -1.58 12.50
N TYR A 56 6.49 -1.07 13.37
CA TYR A 56 7.65 -1.78 13.88
C TYR A 56 7.29 -2.77 14.99
N ASP A 57 6.10 -2.66 15.59
CA ASP A 57 5.61 -3.61 16.62
C ASP A 57 4.90 -4.81 15.97
N ILE A 58 4.68 -4.77 14.66
CA ILE A 58 4.13 -5.90 13.89
C ILE A 58 5.27 -6.85 13.54
N ASP A 59 4.96 -8.15 13.50
CA ASP A 59 5.86 -9.20 13.01
C ASP A 59 6.62 -8.75 11.74
N PRO A 60 7.96 -8.73 11.78
CA PRO A 60 8.78 -8.36 10.64
C PRO A 60 8.52 -9.15 9.35
N ALA A 61 8.02 -10.38 9.47
CA ALA A 61 7.68 -11.25 8.34
C ALA A 61 6.38 -10.81 7.63
N TYR A 62 5.54 -9.99 8.26
CA TYR A 62 4.31 -9.50 7.65
C TYR A 62 4.64 -8.56 6.50
N LYS A 63 4.14 -8.90 5.30
CA LYS A 63 4.36 -8.16 4.06
C LYS A 63 3.06 -8.01 3.29
N ILE A 64 2.96 -6.91 2.53
CA ILE A 64 1.93 -6.65 1.52
C ILE A 64 2.58 -6.84 0.16
N GLN A 65 2.26 -7.95 -0.49
CA GLN A 65 2.68 -8.28 -1.84
C GLN A 65 1.67 -7.70 -2.84
N LEU A 66 2.15 -6.82 -3.72
CA LEU A 66 1.32 -6.23 -4.78
C LEU A 66 1.30 -7.13 -6.02
N GLN A 67 0.13 -7.42 -6.56
CA GLN A 67 -0.05 -8.30 -7.71
C GLN A 67 -0.15 -7.57 -9.06
N CYS A 68 -0.10 -6.24 -9.05
CA CYS A 68 -0.18 -5.40 -10.24
C CYS A 68 1.17 -4.72 -10.57
N ASN A 69 1.24 -4.09 -11.75
CA ASN A 69 2.44 -3.34 -12.14
C ASN A 69 2.65 -2.09 -11.27
N THR A 70 3.90 -1.62 -11.19
CA THR A 70 4.30 -0.51 -10.31
C THR A 70 3.53 0.78 -10.54
N ARG A 71 3.13 1.09 -11.78
CA ARG A 71 2.42 2.35 -12.11
C ARG A 71 0.97 2.30 -11.62
N MET A 72 0.30 1.16 -11.81
CA MET A 72 -1.04 0.90 -11.28
C MET A 72 -1.00 0.89 -9.75
N ALA A 73 -0.03 0.21 -9.15
CA ALA A 73 0.20 0.20 -7.71
C ALA A 73 0.38 1.61 -7.15
N ALA A 74 1.27 2.41 -7.73
CA ALA A 74 1.50 3.79 -7.29
C ALA A 74 0.22 4.63 -7.37
N TYR A 75 -0.59 4.45 -8.41
CA TYR A 75 -1.84 5.19 -8.55
C TYR A 75 -2.89 4.78 -7.51
N ILE A 76 -3.05 3.48 -7.26
CA ILE A 76 -3.96 2.96 -6.23
C ILE A 76 -3.52 3.45 -4.85
N LEU A 77 -2.24 3.31 -4.51
CA LEU A 77 -1.69 3.78 -3.24
C LEU A 77 -1.89 5.29 -3.07
N ARG A 78 -1.77 6.08 -4.15
CA ARG A 78 -2.06 7.52 -4.13
C ARG A 78 -3.54 7.81 -3.86
N LYS A 79 -4.46 7.06 -4.46
CA LYS A 79 -5.91 7.18 -4.21
C LYS A 79 -6.29 6.82 -2.77
N MET A 80 -5.54 5.92 -2.14
CA MET A 80 -5.74 5.57 -0.74
C MET A 80 -5.38 6.71 0.22
N GLU A 81 -4.53 7.68 -0.15
CA GLU A 81 -4.05 8.76 0.74
C GLU A 81 -5.17 9.49 1.48
N SER A 82 -6.34 9.71 0.88
CA SER A 82 -7.47 10.41 1.52
C SER A 82 -8.00 9.68 2.76
N TYR A 83 -7.90 8.34 2.80
CA TYR A 83 -8.41 7.48 3.88
C TYR A 83 -7.45 7.34 5.06
N PHE A 84 -6.29 7.98 4.98
CA PHE A 84 -5.22 7.90 6.00
C PHE A 84 -4.66 9.30 6.29
N SER A 85 -4.10 9.50 7.47
CA SER A 85 -3.46 10.78 7.83
C SER A 85 -1.94 10.76 7.60
N SER A 86 -1.35 9.59 7.30
CA SER A 86 0.10 9.45 7.11
C SER A 86 0.48 8.38 6.08
N PHE A 87 -0.37 8.13 5.08
CA PHE A 87 -0.12 7.11 4.05
C PHE A 87 0.59 7.67 2.81
N TYR A 88 1.75 8.28 2.99
CA TYR A 88 2.52 8.81 1.86
C TYR A 88 3.57 7.80 1.39
N PHE A 89 4.04 7.94 0.14
CA PHE A 89 5.08 7.04 -0.39
C PHE A 89 6.33 6.96 0.50
N SER A 90 6.77 8.07 1.11
CA SER A 90 7.88 8.05 2.07
C SER A 90 7.62 7.07 3.22
N ASN A 91 6.43 7.09 3.82
CA ASN A 91 6.06 6.20 4.91
C ASN A 91 5.86 4.76 4.45
N ILE A 92 5.30 4.54 3.27
CA ILE A 92 5.19 3.20 2.66
C ILE A 92 6.57 2.57 2.50
N ILE A 93 7.54 3.34 2.02
CA ILE A 93 8.92 2.87 1.83
C ILE A 93 9.62 2.66 3.17
N SER A 94 9.50 3.61 4.10
CA SER A 94 10.06 3.50 5.46
C SER A 94 9.49 2.32 6.23
N SER A 95 8.25 1.90 5.94
CA SER A 95 7.64 0.74 6.59
C SER A 95 8.35 -0.57 6.24
N GLN A 96 8.98 -0.64 5.07
CA GLN A 96 9.57 -1.86 4.52
C GLN A 96 8.58 -3.05 4.48
N ARG A 97 7.28 -2.76 4.36
CA ARG A 97 6.21 -3.77 4.30
C ARG A 97 5.67 -4.05 2.90
N PHE A 98 5.96 -3.21 1.91
CA PHE A 98 5.37 -3.32 0.58
C PHE A 98 6.34 -3.92 -0.42
N TYR A 99 5.89 -4.95 -1.13
CA TYR A 99 6.68 -5.73 -2.08
C TYR A 99 6.00 -5.73 -3.45
N SER A 100 6.80 -5.69 -4.50
CA SER A 100 6.34 -5.84 -5.89
C SER A 100 5.93 -7.28 -6.18
N ARG A 101 5.23 -7.52 -7.28
CA ARG A 101 4.79 -8.84 -7.75
C ARG A 101 5.87 -9.93 -7.75
N ASN A 102 7.12 -9.55 -7.98
CA ASN A 102 8.25 -10.49 -8.02
C ASN A 102 8.89 -10.72 -6.64
N GLY A 103 8.26 -10.26 -5.56
CA GLY A 103 8.76 -10.40 -4.19
C GLY A 103 9.89 -9.43 -3.82
N VAL A 104 10.11 -8.38 -4.63
CA VAL A 104 11.15 -7.38 -4.35
C VAL A 104 10.55 -6.22 -3.56
N LEU A 105 11.19 -5.85 -2.44
CA LEU A 105 10.79 -4.72 -1.62
C LEU A 105 10.73 -3.42 -2.44
N LEU A 106 9.65 -2.66 -2.30
CA LEU A 106 9.50 -1.38 -2.98
C LEU A 106 10.50 -0.35 -2.42
N LYS A 107 11.12 0.41 -3.32
CA LYS A 107 12.07 1.49 -3.02
C LYS A 107 11.55 2.83 -3.55
N GLY A 108 11.85 3.93 -2.85
CA GLY A 108 11.21 5.24 -3.06
C GLY A 108 11.36 5.84 -4.46
N SER A 109 12.38 5.46 -5.21
CA SER A 109 12.56 5.86 -6.61
C SER A 109 11.55 5.21 -7.57
N ASN A 110 10.85 4.14 -7.18
CA ASN A 110 10.01 3.38 -8.13
C ASN A 110 8.56 3.88 -8.19
N LEU A 111 7.99 4.38 -7.09
CA LEU A 111 6.56 4.76 -7.02
C LEU A 111 6.31 6.18 -7.52
N ASP A 112 6.98 7.19 -6.96
CA ASP A 112 6.77 8.59 -7.34
C ASP A 112 7.19 8.87 -8.80
N VAL A 113 8.31 8.30 -9.22
CA VAL A 113 8.81 8.42 -10.59
C VAL A 113 7.88 7.72 -11.59
N SER A 114 7.22 6.62 -11.20
CA SER A 114 6.29 5.93 -12.10
C SER A 114 5.07 6.76 -12.47
N LEU A 115 4.62 7.65 -11.58
CA LEU A 115 3.53 8.60 -11.85
C LEU A 115 4.01 9.77 -12.71
N LYS A 116 5.26 10.23 -12.52
CA LYS A 116 5.83 11.38 -13.25
C LYS A 116 6.32 11.03 -14.66
N ARG A 117 6.78 9.80 -14.93
CA ARG A 117 7.34 9.42 -16.24
C ARG A 117 6.28 9.43 -17.36
N GLY A 118 6.36 10.46 -18.21
CA GLY A 118 5.76 10.48 -19.55
C GLY A 118 4.30 10.89 -19.64
N GLY A 119 3.69 11.49 -18.60
CA GLY A 119 2.33 12.06 -18.64
C GLY A 119 1.18 11.09 -18.94
N LYS A 120 1.47 9.81 -19.21
CA LYS A 120 0.47 8.82 -19.57
C LYS A 120 -0.32 8.37 -18.33
N PRO A 121 -1.64 8.19 -18.45
CA PRO A 121 -2.43 7.62 -17.37
C PRO A 121 -1.95 6.20 -17.03
N PRO A 122 -2.09 5.75 -15.77
CA PRO A 122 -1.82 4.37 -15.41
C PRO A 122 -2.72 3.41 -16.20
N PRO A 123 -2.28 2.16 -16.44
CA PRO A 123 -3.15 1.12 -16.96
C PRO A 123 -4.44 1.03 -16.13
N ASN A 124 -5.56 0.83 -16.80
CA ASN A 124 -6.89 0.69 -16.17
C ASN A 124 -7.32 1.87 -15.29
N LYS A 125 -6.76 3.09 -15.48
CA LYS A 125 -7.10 4.31 -14.72
C LYS A 125 -8.60 4.46 -14.47
N LYS A 126 -9.43 4.39 -15.52
CA LYS A 126 -10.89 4.56 -15.42
C LYS A 126 -11.53 3.57 -14.45
N ALA A 127 -11.12 2.30 -14.50
CA ALA A 127 -11.65 1.28 -13.60
C ALA A 127 -11.19 1.49 -12.15
N ILE A 128 -9.95 1.96 -11.95
CA ILE A 128 -9.44 2.36 -10.62
C ILE A 128 -10.27 3.54 -10.09
N ASP A 129 -10.49 4.58 -10.90
CA ASP A 129 -11.31 5.73 -10.51
C ASP A 129 -12.73 5.28 -10.13
N CYS A 130 -13.40 4.52 -11.00
CA CYS A 130 -14.74 4.00 -10.71
C CYS A 130 -14.80 3.13 -9.45
N PHE A 131 -13.73 2.39 -9.12
CA PHE A 131 -13.66 1.66 -7.87
C PHE A 131 -13.70 2.61 -6.68
N PHE A 132 -12.82 3.63 -6.65
CA PHE A 132 -12.72 4.57 -5.54
C PHE A 132 -13.93 5.51 -5.43
N ASP A 133 -14.56 5.87 -6.55
CA ASP A 133 -15.77 6.70 -6.56
C ASP A 133 -16.99 5.96 -5.96
N ARG A 134 -16.92 4.63 -5.79
CA ARG A 134 -17.97 3.77 -5.21
C ARG A 134 -17.65 3.32 -3.78
N LEU A 135 -16.55 3.80 -3.19
CA LEU A 135 -16.12 3.40 -1.85
C LEU A 135 -16.88 4.11 -0.74
#